data_AF-A0AAJ2LRX8-F1
#
_entry.id   AF-A0AAJ2LRX8-F1
#
_cell.length_a   1.000
_cell.length_b   1.000
_cell.length_c   1.000
_cell.angle_alpha   90.00
_cell.angle_beta   90.00
_cell.angle_gamma   90.00
#
_symmetry.space_group_name_H-M   'P 1'
#
loop_
_entity.id
_entity.type
_entity.pdbx_description
1 polymer ?
#
loop_
_entity_poly.entity_id
_entity_poly.type
_entity_poly.pdbx_seq_one_letter_code
_entity_poly.pdbx_strand_id
1 'polypeptide(L)'
;MSSPSIAEVTRATALASLQAADPALRRSAAQTLAGQPEAVPVILAALERESSLAVRIALLDSLAATPGDEAVQALAGCLRSEDAWLRNAAIDLLRGMPEQVAPVIAHMLIDPETDIRILAVGILDTLRHARVEDWLLQLIDAETDVNVCGAALEVLTTIGTPAAIGPVTTLMRRFADEPYITFAGRLLLNRLGRGA
;
A
#
# COMPACT_ATOMS: atom_id res chain seq x y z
N MET A 1 -40.11 -16.72 11.06
CA MET A 1 -39.43 -15.70 10.23
C MET A 1 -39.39 -14.42 11.04
N SER A 2 -38.21 -14.02 11.51
CA SER A 2 -38.05 -12.75 12.24
C SER A 2 -38.04 -11.60 11.26
N SER A 3 -38.78 -10.52 11.53
CA SER A 3 -38.74 -9.29 10.73
C SER A 3 -37.36 -8.65 10.81
N PRO A 4 -36.82 -8.10 9.71
CA PRO A 4 -35.52 -7.45 9.73
C PRO A 4 -35.53 -6.21 10.63
N SER A 5 -34.42 -5.96 11.30
CA SER A 5 -34.23 -4.76 12.13
C SER A 5 -34.12 -3.50 11.28
N ILE A 6 -34.35 -2.32 11.87
CA ILE A 6 -34.18 -1.03 11.17
C ILE A 6 -32.77 -0.91 10.59
N ALA A 7 -31.74 -1.34 11.32
CA ALA A 7 -30.35 -1.30 10.86
C ALA A 7 -30.12 -2.19 9.62
N GLU A 8 -30.75 -3.37 9.57
CA GLU A 8 -30.65 -4.27 8.41
C GLU A 8 -31.33 -3.68 7.17
N VAL A 9 -32.49 -3.03 7.34
CA VAL A 9 -33.19 -2.34 6.25
C VAL A 9 -32.36 -1.17 5.76
N THR A 10 -31.85 -0.33 6.67
CA THR A 10 -31.00 0.83 6.32
C THR A 10 -29.75 0.40 5.54
N ARG A 11 -29.08 -0.68 5.97
CA ARG A 11 -27.93 -1.25 5.25
C ARG A 11 -28.33 -1.77 3.86
N ALA A 12 -29.40 -2.55 3.77
CA ALA A 12 -29.86 -3.09 2.48
C ALA A 12 -30.21 -1.96 1.49
N THR A 13 -30.86 -0.90 1.97
CA THR A 13 -31.13 0.30 1.16
C THR A 13 -29.83 0.98 0.73
N ALA A 14 -28.86 1.16 1.64
CA ALA A 14 -27.57 1.77 1.29
C ALA A 14 -26.81 0.94 0.25
N LEU A 15 -26.76 -0.39 0.39
CA LEU A 15 -26.14 -1.28 -0.60
C LEU A 15 -26.76 -1.10 -2.00
N ALA A 16 -28.10 -0.99 -2.09
CA ALA A 16 -28.78 -0.73 -3.35
C ALA A 16 -28.46 0.68 -3.89
N SER A 17 -28.41 1.69 -3.02
CA SER A 17 -28.15 3.09 -3.38
C SER A 17 -26.73 3.34 -3.90
N LEU A 18 -25.77 2.43 -3.70
CA LEU A 18 -24.45 2.49 -4.36
C LEU A 18 -24.52 2.34 -5.90
N GLN A 19 -25.67 1.94 -6.45
CA GLN A 19 -25.93 1.85 -7.89
C GLN A 19 -26.86 2.96 -8.40
N ALA A 20 -27.23 3.92 -7.55
CA ALA A 20 -28.14 4.99 -7.95
C ALA A 20 -27.52 5.89 -9.03
N ALA A 21 -28.35 6.36 -9.96
CA ALA A 21 -27.92 7.32 -10.98
C ALA A 21 -27.40 8.62 -10.37
N ASP A 22 -28.02 9.08 -9.27
CA ASP A 22 -27.63 10.29 -8.54
C ASP A 22 -26.34 10.05 -7.72
N PRO A 23 -25.24 10.79 -7.98
CA PRO A 23 -24.03 10.74 -7.16
C PRO A 23 -24.28 11.07 -5.68
N ALA A 24 -25.25 11.93 -5.35
CA ALA A 24 -25.54 12.29 -3.96
C ALA A 24 -26.07 11.08 -3.17
N LEU A 25 -26.93 10.27 -3.80
CA LEU A 25 -27.43 9.02 -3.20
C LEU A 25 -26.30 8.00 -3.02
N ARG A 26 -25.41 7.85 -4.01
CA ARG A 26 -24.24 6.97 -3.88
C ARG A 26 -23.28 7.42 -2.78
N ARG A 27 -23.04 8.73 -2.65
CA ARG A 27 -22.23 9.30 -1.57
C ARG A 27 -22.85 9.03 -0.20
N SER A 28 -24.14 9.29 -0.05
CA SER A 28 -24.86 9.02 1.21
C SER A 28 -24.85 7.54 1.57
N ALA A 29 -24.96 6.66 0.56
CA ALA A 29 -24.86 5.22 0.74
C ALA A 29 -23.48 4.81 1.26
N ALA A 30 -22.40 5.32 0.66
CA ALA A 30 -21.03 5.07 1.11
C ALA A 30 -20.82 5.47 2.58
N GLN A 31 -21.32 6.66 2.96
CA GLN A 31 -21.28 7.15 4.35
C GLN A 31 -22.09 6.28 5.31
N THR A 32 -23.24 5.77 4.86
CA THR A 32 -24.09 4.88 5.68
C THR A 32 -23.42 3.53 5.93
N LEU A 33 -22.64 3.05 4.97
CA LEU A 33 -21.92 1.77 5.04
C LEU A 33 -20.58 1.86 5.77
N ALA A 34 -20.16 3.06 6.20
CA ALA A 34 -18.89 3.24 6.91
C ALA A 34 -18.82 2.39 8.17
N GLY A 35 -17.68 1.73 8.38
CA GLY A 35 -17.46 0.90 9.56
C GLY A 35 -18.11 -0.49 9.50
N GLN A 36 -18.66 -0.91 8.35
CA GLN A 36 -19.34 -2.21 8.19
C GLN A 36 -18.45 -3.18 7.40
N PRO A 37 -17.77 -4.15 8.04
CA PRO A 37 -16.89 -5.09 7.35
C PRO A 37 -17.58 -5.87 6.24
N GLU A 38 -18.85 -6.23 6.41
CA GLU A 38 -19.59 -6.98 5.38
C GLU A 38 -19.87 -6.16 4.12
N ALA A 39 -19.73 -4.83 4.17
CA ALA A 39 -19.92 -3.95 3.03
C ALA A 39 -18.64 -3.76 2.19
N VAL A 40 -17.46 -4.15 2.69
CA VAL A 40 -16.16 -3.92 2.04
C VAL A 40 -16.13 -4.40 0.58
N PRO A 41 -16.57 -5.63 0.24
CA PRO A 41 -16.53 -6.09 -1.15
C PRO A 41 -17.41 -5.24 -2.08
N VAL A 42 -18.56 -4.78 -1.59
CA VAL A 42 -19.50 -3.97 -2.39
C VAL A 42 -19.00 -2.53 -2.54
N ILE A 43 -18.35 -1.98 -1.52
CA ILE A 43 -17.71 -0.67 -1.56
C ILE A 43 -16.55 -0.66 -2.57
N LEU A 44 -15.70 -1.69 -2.58
CA LEU A 44 -14.64 -1.84 -3.57
C LEU A 44 -15.18 -1.91 -5.01
N ALA A 45 -16.17 -2.78 -5.24
CA ALA A 45 -16.82 -2.89 -6.54
C ALA A 45 -17.53 -1.59 -6.96
N ALA A 46 -17.92 -0.73 -6.01
CA ALA A 46 -18.41 0.61 -6.30
C ALA A 46 -17.28 1.57 -6.68
N LEU A 47 -16.16 1.50 -5.96
CA LEU A 47 -15.01 2.36 -6.17
C LEU A 47 -14.41 2.19 -7.57
N GLU A 48 -14.32 0.96 -8.08
CA GLU A 48 -13.78 0.63 -9.41
C GLU A 48 -14.55 1.28 -10.57
N ARG A 49 -15.88 1.38 -10.46
CA ARG A 49 -16.77 1.94 -11.51
C ARG A 49 -17.16 3.39 -11.25
N GLU A 50 -16.83 3.94 -10.09
CA GLU A 50 -17.23 5.29 -9.72
C GLU A 50 -16.44 6.32 -10.53
N SER A 51 -17.12 7.33 -11.06
CA SER A 51 -16.52 8.44 -11.81
C SER A 51 -16.55 9.76 -11.04
N SER A 52 -17.45 9.89 -10.07
CA SER A 52 -17.54 11.07 -9.21
C SER A 52 -16.47 11.03 -8.14
N LEU A 53 -15.53 11.98 -8.19
CA LEU A 53 -14.48 12.14 -7.17
C LEU A 53 -15.07 12.27 -5.75
N ALA A 54 -16.21 12.97 -5.62
CA ALA A 54 -16.88 13.15 -4.33
C ALA A 54 -17.44 11.84 -3.76
N VAL A 55 -17.89 10.91 -4.61
CA VAL A 55 -18.36 9.59 -4.17
C VAL A 55 -17.18 8.67 -3.90
N ARG A 56 -16.17 8.69 -4.77
CA ARG A 56 -14.87 8.02 -4.62
C ARG A 56 -14.25 8.27 -3.24
N ILE A 57 -14.16 9.54 -2.83
CA ILE A 57 -13.66 9.92 -1.49
C ILE A 57 -14.54 9.32 -0.39
N ALA A 58 -15.87 9.40 -0.50
CA ALA A 58 -16.75 8.85 0.53
C ALA A 58 -16.68 7.32 0.64
N LEU A 59 -16.42 6.61 -0.47
CA LEU A 59 -16.18 5.16 -0.48
C LEU A 59 -14.85 4.83 0.21
N LEU A 60 -13.78 5.59 -0.06
CA LEU A 60 -12.50 5.43 0.62
C LEU A 60 -12.60 5.70 2.12
N ASP A 61 -13.28 6.79 2.51
CA ASP A 61 -13.53 7.11 3.93
C ASP A 61 -14.30 5.99 4.63
N SER A 62 -15.23 5.36 3.93
CA SER A 62 -16.00 4.21 4.40
C SER A 62 -15.11 2.99 4.66
N LEU A 63 -14.20 2.68 3.74
CA LEU A 63 -13.18 1.63 3.92
C LEU A 63 -12.23 1.95 5.08
N ALA A 64 -11.76 3.19 5.17
CA ALA A 64 -10.85 3.64 6.23
C ALA A 64 -11.47 3.55 7.63
N ALA A 65 -12.78 3.77 7.73
CA ALA A 65 -13.53 3.63 8.97
C ALA A 65 -13.83 2.16 9.33
N THR A 66 -13.56 1.21 8.43
CA THR A 66 -13.88 -0.20 8.64
C THR A 66 -12.78 -0.89 9.44
N PRO A 67 -13.08 -1.41 10.65
CA PRO A 67 -12.09 -2.09 11.46
C PRO A 67 -11.75 -3.47 10.91
N GLY A 68 -10.49 -3.89 11.07
CA GLY A 68 -10.04 -5.26 10.82
C GLY A 68 -9.24 -5.44 9.53
N ASP A 69 -8.70 -6.65 9.37
CA ASP A 69 -7.76 -6.99 8.29
C ASP A 69 -8.45 -7.07 6.92
N GLU A 70 -9.77 -7.24 6.88
CA GLU A 70 -10.55 -7.36 5.65
C GLU A 70 -10.44 -6.11 4.78
N ALA A 71 -10.52 -4.92 5.38
CA ALA A 71 -10.35 -3.66 4.67
C ALA A 71 -8.92 -3.51 4.12
N VAL A 72 -7.92 -3.98 4.85
CA VAL A 72 -6.51 -3.93 4.43
C VAL A 72 -6.25 -4.88 3.26
N GLN A 73 -6.76 -6.11 3.31
CA GLN A 73 -6.65 -7.07 2.19
C GLN A 73 -7.39 -6.57 0.94
N ALA A 74 -8.56 -5.97 1.14
CA ALA A 74 -9.32 -5.31 0.09
C ALA A 74 -8.52 -4.19 -0.59
N LEU A 75 -7.97 -3.26 0.20
CA LEU A 75 -7.13 -2.16 -0.30
C LEU A 75 -5.84 -2.67 -0.96
N ALA A 76 -5.26 -3.75 -0.45
CA ALA A 76 -4.10 -4.41 -1.07
C ALA A 76 -4.41 -4.92 -2.48
N GLY A 77 -5.64 -5.38 -2.73
CA GLY A 77 -6.11 -5.73 -4.07
C GLY A 77 -6.09 -4.54 -5.03
N CYS A 78 -6.45 -3.35 -4.55
CA CYS A 78 -6.43 -2.11 -5.34
C CYS A 78 -5.03 -1.67 -5.78
N LEU A 79 -3.97 -2.16 -5.12
CA LEU A 79 -2.58 -1.86 -5.51
C LEU A 79 -2.23 -2.39 -6.90
N ARG A 80 -2.97 -3.40 -7.39
CA ARG A 80 -2.85 -3.96 -8.75
C ARG A 80 -3.82 -3.36 -9.76
N SER A 81 -4.57 -2.31 -9.39
CA SER A 81 -5.50 -1.67 -10.31
C SER A 81 -4.76 -0.91 -11.40
N GLU A 82 -5.25 -0.99 -12.64
CA GLU A 82 -4.82 -0.12 -13.75
C GLU A 82 -5.25 1.35 -13.55
N ASP A 83 -6.29 1.61 -12.75
CA ASP A 83 -6.67 2.97 -12.38
C ASP A 83 -5.64 3.54 -11.39
N ALA A 84 -4.76 4.41 -11.91
CA ALA A 84 -3.72 5.08 -11.13
C ALA A 84 -4.28 5.88 -9.95
N TRP A 85 -5.48 6.46 -10.06
CA TRP A 85 -6.11 7.17 -8.97
C TRP A 85 -6.48 6.19 -7.84
N LEU A 86 -7.06 5.04 -8.18
CA LEU A 86 -7.45 4.02 -7.21
C LEU A 86 -6.23 3.43 -6.52
N ARG A 87 -5.20 3.11 -7.29
CA ARG A 87 -3.92 2.61 -6.76
C ARG A 87 -3.29 3.60 -5.78
N ASN A 88 -3.20 4.88 -6.14
CA ASN A 88 -2.64 5.91 -5.25
C ASN A 88 -3.48 6.13 -3.99
N ALA A 89 -4.82 6.12 -4.11
CA ALA A 89 -5.69 6.21 -2.95
C ALA A 89 -5.53 5.02 -1.99
N ALA A 90 -5.36 3.81 -2.51
CA ALA A 90 -5.09 2.64 -1.69
C ALA A 90 -3.75 2.75 -0.95
N ILE A 91 -2.69 3.23 -1.64
CA ILE A 91 -1.40 3.53 -0.99
C ILE A 91 -1.59 4.52 0.15
N ASP A 92 -2.30 5.62 -0.07
CA ASP A 92 -2.53 6.65 0.94
C ASP A 92 -3.22 6.11 2.19
N LEU A 93 -4.27 5.29 2.02
CA LEU A 93 -4.98 4.67 3.13
C LEU A 93 -4.12 3.65 3.87
N LEU A 94 -3.42 2.78 3.15
CA LEU A 94 -2.58 1.74 3.74
C LEU A 94 -1.42 2.32 4.56
N ARG A 95 -0.87 3.48 4.15
CA ARG A 95 0.14 4.22 4.94
C ARG A 95 -0.37 4.69 6.30
N GLY A 96 -1.68 4.89 6.43
CA GLY A 96 -2.34 5.21 7.71
C GLY A 96 -2.49 4.01 8.65
N MET A 97 -2.19 2.80 8.19
CA MET A 97 -2.38 1.54 8.92
C MET A 97 -1.08 0.69 8.91
N PRO A 98 0.04 1.23 9.44
CA PRO A 98 1.37 0.64 9.23
C PRO A 98 1.56 -0.77 9.80
N GLU A 99 0.93 -1.07 10.94
CA GLU A 99 1.01 -2.40 11.55
C GLU A 99 0.17 -3.41 10.78
N GLN A 100 -1.00 -3.01 10.31
CA GLN A 100 -1.93 -3.89 9.61
C GLN A 100 -1.47 -4.18 8.18
N VAL A 101 -0.79 -3.23 7.51
CA VAL A 101 -0.26 -3.43 6.16
C VAL A 101 1.04 -4.25 6.16
N ALA A 102 1.71 -4.41 7.30
CA ALA A 102 2.99 -5.12 7.38
C ALA A 102 2.99 -6.52 6.72
N PRO A 103 1.97 -7.39 6.92
CA PRO A 103 1.90 -8.68 6.23
C PRO A 103 1.73 -8.54 4.71
N VAL A 104 0.97 -7.54 4.27
CA VAL A 104 0.76 -7.26 2.82
C VAL A 104 2.08 -6.87 2.18
N ILE A 105 2.83 -5.95 2.79
CA ILE A 105 4.14 -5.51 2.29
C ILE A 105 5.12 -6.68 2.20
N ALA A 106 5.17 -7.55 3.22
CA ALA A 106 6.04 -8.71 3.19
C ALA A 106 5.77 -9.64 2.00
N HIS A 107 4.50 -9.80 1.59
CA HIS A 107 4.15 -10.56 0.38
C HIS A 107 4.49 -9.80 -0.91
N MET A 108 4.26 -8.48 -0.96
CA MET A 108 4.56 -7.68 -2.15
C MET A 108 6.07 -7.61 -2.46
N LEU A 109 6.94 -7.64 -1.45
CA LEU A 109 8.40 -7.61 -1.63
C LEU A 109 8.96 -8.87 -2.29
N ILE A 110 8.20 -9.98 -2.29
CA ILE A 110 8.57 -11.24 -2.95
C ILE A 110 7.64 -11.58 -4.12
N ASP A 111 6.86 -10.60 -4.59
CA ASP A 111 5.92 -10.79 -5.69
C ASP A 111 6.68 -11.15 -6.99
N PRO A 112 6.18 -12.07 -7.83
CA PRO A 112 6.82 -12.40 -9.10
C PRO A 112 6.96 -11.19 -10.04
N GLU A 113 6.06 -10.21 -9.98
CA GLU A 113 6.07 -9.03 -10.84
C GLU A 113 7.00 -7.95 -10.28
N THR A 114 7.99 -7.55 -11.09
CA THR A 114 8.98 -6.51 -10.72
C THR A 114 8.30 -5.19 -10.34
N ASP A 115 7.26 -4.79 -11.06
CA ASP A 115 6.53 -3.54 -10.80
C ASP A 115 5.84 -3.54 -9.42
N ILE A 116 5.37 -4.70 -8.97
CA ILE A 116 4.77 -4.85 -7.63
C ILE A 116 5.84 -4.75 -6.53
N ARG A 117 7.04 -5.31 -6.76
CA ARG A 117 8.16 -5.16 -5.84
C ARG A 117 8.64 -3.70 -5.75
N ILE A 118 8.73 -2.99 -6.89
CA ILE A 118 9.05 -1.55 -6.93
C ILE A 118 7.97 -0.75 -6.18
N LEU A 119 6.69 -1.06 -6.41
CA LEU A 119 5.58 -0.42 -5.69
C LEU A 119 5.68 -0.64 -4.18
N ALA A 120 6.02 -1.86 -3.74
CA ALA A 120 6.22 -2.17 -2.33
C ALA A 120 7.31 -1.29 -1.70
N VAL A 121 8.44 -1.14 -2.39
CA VAL A 121 9.52 -0.23 -1.97
C VAL A 121 9.05 1.22 -1.92
N GLY A 122 8.27 1.67 -2.91
CA GLY A 122 7.68 3.01 -2.91
C GLY A 122 6.73 3.26 -1.73
N ILE A 123 5.98 2.25 -1.30
CA ILE A 123 5.17 2.34 -0.08
C ILE A 123 6.08 2.43 1.15
N LEU A 124 7.13 1.60 1.22
CA LEU A 124 8.09 1.57 2.33
C LEU A 124 8.80 2.91 2.57
N ASP A 125 9.08 3.69 1.52
CA ASP A 125 9.71 5.01 1.62
C ASP A 125 8.97 5.97 2.57
N THR A 126 7.64 5.84 2.64
CA THR A 126 6.79 6.73 3.45
C THR A 126 6.05 6.00 4.57
N LEU A 127 6.22 4.68 4.67
CA LEU A 127 5.60 3.87 5.72
C LEU A 127 6.30 4.09 7.05
N ARG A 128 5.56 4.54 8.06
CA ARG A 128 6.11 4.70 9.41
C ARG A 128 6.02 3.37 10.17
N HIS A 129 6.97 2.48 9.90
CA HIS A 129 7.03 1.16 10.54
C HIS A 129 8.47 0.77 10.91
N ALA A 130 8.67 0.17 12.09
CA ALA A 130 10.01 -0.10 12.62
C ALA A 130 10.82 -1.10 11.79
N ARG A 131 10.15 -1.99 11.05
CA ARG A 131 10.79 -3.04 10.22
C ARG A 131 11.14 -2.59 8.80
N VAL A 132 10.92 -1.32 8.44
CA VAL A 132 11.17 -0.84 7.06
C VAL A 132 12.60 -1.11 6.63
N GLU A 133 13.59 -0.78 7.46
CA GLU A 133 14.99 -1.06 7.13
C GLU A 133 15.22 -2.57 6.97
N ASP A 134 14.78 -3.40 7.92
CA ASP A 134 14.98 -4.85 7.87
C ASP A 134 14.42 -5.46 6.56
N TRP A 135 13.24 -5.01 6.13
CA TRP A 135 12.63 -5.47 4.89
C TRP A 135 13.43 -5.07 3.66
N LEU A 136 13.93 -3.84 3.60
CA LEU A 136 14.78 -3.38 2.50
C LEU A 136 16.11 -4.12 2.46
N LEU A 137 16.71 -4.41 3.62
CA LEU A 137 17.94 -5.18 3.70
C LEU A 137 17.75 -6.63 3.24
N GLN A 138 16.64 -7.27 3.63
CA GLN A 138 16.28 -8.61 3.15
C GLN A 138 16.03 -8.61 1.64
N LEU A 139 15.34 -7.59 1.13
CA LEU A 139 15.07 -7.44 -0.29
C LEU A 139 16.37 -7.37 -1.09
N ILE A 140 17.29 -6.46 -0.77
CA ILE A 140 18.54 -6.31 -1.54
C ILE A 140 19.48 -7.52 -1.45
N ASP A 141 19.35 -8.34 -0.41
CA ASP A 141 20.16 -9.56 -0.27
C ASP A 141 19.73 -10.66 -1.25
N ALA A 142 18.42 -10.78 -1.51
CA ALA A 142 17.86 -11.82 -2.38
C ALA A 142 17.51 -11.34 -3.81
N GLU A 143 17.22 -10.05 -3.99
CA GLU A 143 16.69 -9.50 -5.24
C GLU A 143 17.70 -9.54 -6.39
N THR A 144 17.25 -9.93 -7.58
CA THR A 144 18.07 -10.04 -8.79
C THR A 144 17.84 -8.90 -9.78
N ASP A 145 16.69 -8.23 -9.71
CA ASP A 145 16.35 -7.09 -10.56
C ASP A 145 17.06 -5.83 -10.06
N VAL A 146 17.85 -5.22 -10.96
CA VAL A 146 18.65 -4.03 -10.66
C VAL A 146 17.78 -2.81 -10.32
N ASN A 147 16.59 -2.69 -10.92
CA ASN A 147 15.71 -1.54 -10.68
C ASN A 147 15.06 -1.63 -9.30
N VAL A 148 14.66 -2.83 -8.88
CA VAL A 148 14.15 -3.06 -7.50
C VAL A 148 15.24 -2.79 -6.47
N CYS A 149 16.46 -3.30 -6.71
CA CYS A 149 17.61 -3.02 -5.85
C CYS A 149 17.91 -1.52 -5.78
N GLY A 150 17.84 -0.82 -6.91
CA GLY A 150 18.04 0.61 -7.01
C GLY A 150 17.03 1.42 -6.21
N ALA A 151 15.74 1.11 -6.35
CA ALA A 151 14.67 1.72 -5.57
C ALA A 151 14.88 1.49 -4.07
N ALA A 152 15.20 0.25 -3.66
CA ALA A 152 15.42 -0.07 -2.26
C ALA A 152 16.64 0.69 -1.68
N LEU A 153 17.70 0.81 -2.48
CA LEU A 153 18.90 1.54 -2.11
C LEU A 153 18.64 3.03 -1.96
N GLU A 154 17.78 3.63 -2.80
CA GLU A 154 17.34 5.02 -2.66
C GLU A 154 16.70 5.27 -1.29
N VAL A 155 15.75 4.42 -0.88
CA VAL A 155 15.13 4.53 0.45
C VAL A 155 16.17 4.35 1.56
N LEU A 156 17.02 3.34 1.47
CA LEU A 156 18.11 3.10 2.43
C LEU A 156 19.06 4.30 2.52
N THR A 157 19.32 5.05 1.43
CA THR A 157 20.17 6.24 1.50
C THR A 157 19.66 7.27 2.50
N THR A 158 18.34 7.35 2.67
CA THR A 158 17.67 8.24 3.61
C THR A 158 17.60 7.65 5.02
N ILE A 159 17.16 6.40 5.15
CA ILE A 159 16.80 5.82 6.47
C ILE A 159 17.85 4.88 7.07
N GLY A 160 18.78 4.37 6.26
CA GLY A 160 19.66 3.27 6.64
C GLY A 160 20.52 3.58 7.86
N THR A 161 20.80 2.54 8.64
CA THR A 161 21.67 2.54 9.81
C THR A 161 22.95 1.77 9.50
N PRO A 162 23.93 1.67 10.43
CA PRO A 162 25.12 0.87 10.22
C PRO A 162 24.86 -0.61 9.86
N ALA A 163 23.67 -1.14 10.16
CA ALA A 163 23.25 -2.47 9.73
C ALA A 163 23.28 -2.64 8.20
N ALA A 164 23.05 -1.57 7.44
CA ALA A 164 23.06 -1.59 5.99
C ALA A 164 24.46 -1.76 5.36
N ILE A 165 25.55 -1.56 6.12
CA ILE A 165 26.91 -1.55 5.57
C ILE A 165 27.26 -2.86 4.86
N GLY A 166 27.00 -4.00 5.53
CA GLY A 166 27.27 -5.33 4.97
C GLY A 166 26.45 -5.61 3.71
N PRO A 167 25.10 -5.62 3.80
CA PRO A 167 24.23 -5.87 2.66
C PRO A 167 24.50 -4.96 1.45
N VAL A 168 24.70 -3.66 1.66
CA VAL A 168 24.96 -2.72 0.56
C VAL A 168 26.32 -2.94 -0.07
N THR A 169 27.35 -3.28 0.71
CA THR A 169 28.67 -3.66 0.17
C THR A 169 28.57 -4.91 -0.71
N THR A 170 27.78 -5.90 -0.29
CA THR A 170 27.50 -7.11 -1.08
C THR A 170 26.74 -6.78 -2.37
N LEU A 171 25.69 -5.95 -2.27
CA LEU A 171 24.90 -5.51 -3.42
C LEU A 171 25.77 -4.79 -4.48
N MET A 172 26.61 -3.85 -4.05
CA MET A 172 27.53 -3.15 -4.94
C MET A 172 28.51 -4.08 -5.66
N ARG A 173 28.90 -5.20 -5.03
CA ARG A 173 29.76 -6.19 -5.67
C ARG A 173 29.01 -7.04 -6.69
N ARG A 174 27.75 -7.40 -6.38
CA ARG A 174 26.87 -8.16 -7.28
C ARG A 174 26.53 -7.38 -8.55
N PHE A 175 26.33 -6.07 -8.41
CA PHE A 175 26.04 -5.15 -9.51
C PHE A 175 27.19 -4.17 -9.75
N ALA A 176 28.42 -4.68 -9.81
CA ALA A 176 29.62 -3.84 -9.94
C ALA A 176 29.68 -3.05 -11.26
N ASP A 177 29.07 -3.59 -12.32
CA ASP A 177 29.00 -2.95 -13.64
C ASP A 177 27.84 -1.95 -13.75
N GLU A 178 26.98 -1.84 -12.73
CA GLU A 178 25.85 -0.90 -12.70
C GLU A 178 26.26 0.40 -12.01
N PRO A 179 26.47 1.51 -12.77
CA PRO A 179 27.03 2.74 -12.22
C PRO A 179 26.13 3.37 -11.16
N TYR A 180 24.81 3.24 -11.31
CA TYR A 180 23.85 3.78 -10.36
C TYR A 180 23.93 3.07 -9.00
N ILE A 181 23.93 1.72 -8.97
CA ILE A 181 24.01 0.94 -7.73
C ILE A 181 25.31 1.25 -6.98
N THR A 182 26.44 1.26 -7.70
CA THR A 182 27.73 1.56 -7.08
C THR A 182 27.82 3.00 -6.58
N PHE A 183 27.23 3.97 -7.28
CA PHE A 183 27.15 5.36 -6.85
C PHE A 183 26.30 5.52 -5.58
N ALA A 184 25.04 5.06 -5.61
CA ALA A 184 24.11 5.20 -4.50
C ALA A 184 24.61 4.43 -3.25
N GLY A 185 25.21 3.25 -3.44
CA GLY A 185 25.80 2.48 -2.37
C GLY A 185 26.97 3.21 -1.71
N ARG A 186 27.88 3.81 -2.49
CA ARG A 186 28.95 4.66 -1.92
C ARG A 186 28.40 5.87 -1.19
N LEU A 187 27.34 6.50 -1.70
CA LEU A 187 26.70 7.63 -1.04
C LEU A 187 26.19 7.25 0.36
N LEU A 188 25.45 6.14 0.46
CA LEU A 188 25.00 5.59 1.73
C LEU A 188 26.18 5.26 2.66
N LEU A 189 27.16 4.49 2.21
CA LEU A 189 28.28 4.06 3.05
C LEU A 189 29.09 5.27 3.56
N ASN A 190 29.27 6.30 2.73
CA ASN A 190 29.92 7.55 3.14
C ASN A 190 29.10 8.31 4.19
N ARG A 191 27.76 8.35 4.06
CA ARG A 191 26.87 8.94 5.09
C ARG A 191 27.04 8.21 6.42
N LEU A 192 27.00 6.87 6.39
CA LEU A 192 27.10 6.03 7.58
C LEU A 192 28.47 6.12 8.26
N GLY A 193 29.56 6.21 7.50
CA GLY A 193 30.92 6.36 8.04
C GLY A 193 31.23 7.74 8.61
N ARG A 194 30.43 8.78 8.30
CA ARG A 194 30.55 10.13 8.88
C ARG A 194 29.70 10.33 10.13
N GLY A 195 28.79 9.40 10.42
CA GLY A 195 27.88 9.44 11.56
C GLY A 195 28.30 8.56 12.74
N ALA A 196 29.52 7.99 12.71
CA ALA A 196 30.10 7.16 13.78
C ALA A 196 31.13 7.95 14.60
#